data_AF-A0A1H1CRI5-F1
#
_entry.id   AF-A0A1H1CRI5-F1
#
_cell.length_a   1.000
_cell.length_b   1.000
_cell.length_c   1.000
_cell.angle_alpha   90.00
_cell.angle_beta   90.00
_cell.angle_gamma   90.00
#
_symmetry.space_group_name_H-M   'P 1'
#
loop_
_entity.id
_entity.type
_entity.pdbx_description
1 polymer ?
#
loop_
_entity_poly.entity_id
_entity_poly.type
_entity_poly.pdbx_seq_one_letter_code
_entity_poly.pdbx_strand_id
1 'polypeptide(L)'
;MTFRNIGLCNILIVLVIAIIGPHPWYFMMLTVAQLIYLPLTLHLVMESDNGYIPRYLPYLAIPAFAAVIFLEITNDTAGDTIFAVIYFLFTLFIAGYGFSRFLHRGFIHLEEFLIDIGLIYIAIGGGWFVAYEANIDTGFSPMMTWLTGIHFHYSAFLLPVFTGLLGRLYKSALYRLAGIIVIVSPIIVALGITFSTSLELLSVIIYIIGIYGLVYISFKASINWLNRASYAALGVAIIFSLVYAFGNVTGLYTVTINFMLLFHGVTNSILFAAAGIIGWYAQLPFTRMQRLSFPVSRIRGKGVIGEAILADRTDHKTYKGLVDDMSVYEGDINTDTLSPDIIDFYENTNRYRLFAEVKWRAWFKPFAAVYRLISRYVRQVNLPFSSKKVEMSGNIFSVKDDADGRNEVRAWVRKINKETTFVALYSSHEELGRSYMNIALPLPYASMVGVLELTQYEEALQLSSTNKVNNSGIYLTFGKYLFRLPIEEQFYVKEVETGILRAQHNMWIFSLPFLKINYDIYHQDLVKHQ
;
A
#
# COMPACT_ATOMS: atom_id res chain seq x y z
N MET A 1 -2.38 26.37 -16.42
CA MET A 1 -0.94 26.06 -16.39
C MET A 1 -0.76 24.57 -16.15
N THR A 2 0.16 23.89 -16.84
CA THR A 2 0.38 22.44 -16.68
C THR A 2 1.85 22.17 -16.35
N PHE A 3 2.12 21.07 -15.65
CA PHE A 3 3.48 20.65 -15.35
C PHE A 3 4.34 20.41 -16.60
N ARG A 4 3.74 19.93 -17.70
CA ARG A 4 4.43 19.81 -18.99
C ARG A 4 4.99 21.14 -19.45
N ASN A 5 4.15 22.18 -19.48
CA ASN A 5 4.58 23.50 -19.94
C ASN A 5 5.64 24.10 -19.02
N ILE A 6 5.51 23.90 -17.70
CA ILE A 6 6.52 24.34 -16.73
C ILE A 6 7.87 23.64 -17.00
N GLY A 7 7.88 22.32 -17.11
CA GLY A 7 9.10 21.56 -17.37
C GLY A 7 9.77 21.97 -18.69
N LEU A 8 8.99 22.19 -19.75
CA LEU A 8 9.52 22.66 -21.03
C LEU A 8 10.09 24.09 -20.96
N CYS A 9 9.43 25.02 -20.26
CA CYS A 9 9.97 26.37 -20.04
C CYS A 9 11.28 26.33 -19.23
N ASN A 10 11.34 25.45 -18.22
CA ASN A 10 12.51 25.29 -17.36
C ASN A 10 13.73 24.75 -18.12
N ILE A 11 13.58 24.03 -19.23
CA ILE A 11 14.72 23.60 -20.07
C ILE A 11 15.56 24.81 -20.51
N LEU A 12 14.92 25.88 -20.98
CA LEU A 12 15.64 27.09 -21.41
C LEU A 12 16.35 27.76 -20.24
N ILE A 13 15.69 27.82 -19.07
CA ILE A 13 16.29 28.42 -17.86
C ILE A 13 17.51 27.61 -17.39
N VAL A 14 17.40 26.28 -17.35
CA VAL A 14 18.48 25.39 -16.97
C VAL A 14 19.65 25.47 -17.96
N LEU A 15 19.39 25.64 -19.26
CA LEU A 15 20.45 25.90 -20.25
C LEU A 15 21.18 27.21 -20.00
N VAL A 16 20.46 28.27 -19.60
CA VAL A 16 21.08 29.53 -19.20
C VAL A 16 21.94 29.31 -17.96
N ILE A 17 21.41 28.70 -16.90
CA ILE A 17 22.16 28.40 -15.66
C ILE A 17 23.41 27.56 -15.98
N ALA A 18 23.32 26.57 -16.86
CA ALA A 18 24.47 25.75 -17.24
C ALA A 18 25.60 26.53 -17.95
N ILE A 19 25.28 27.63 -18.64
CA ILE A 19 26.25 28.45 -19.39
C ILE A 19 26.86 29.54 -18.50
N ILE A 20 26.04 30.21 -17.68
CA ILE A 20 26.46 31.42 -16.93
C ILE A 20 26.48 31.22 -15.41
N GLY A 21 26.07 30.05 -14.91
CA GLY A 21 25.99 29.76 -13.48
C GLY A 21 27.37 29.77 -12.81
N PRO A 22 27.47 30.27 -11.57
CA PRO A 22 28.73 30.35 -10.84
C PRO A 22 29.14 29.00 -10.22
N HIS A 23 28.20 28.07 -10.09
CA HIS A 23 28.37 26.82 -9.37
C HIS A 23 29.07 25.74 -10.20
N PRO A 24 29.80 24.81 -9.57
CA PRO A 24 30.36 23.64 -10.25
C PRO A 24 29.33 22.85 -11.06
N TRP A 25 29.76 22.33 -12.21
CA TRP A 25 28.89 21.62 -13.17
C TRP A 25 28.05 20.49 -12.57
N TYR A 26 28.52 19.84 -11.50
CA TYR A 26 27.82 18.70 -10.92
C TYR A 26 26.54 19.09 -10.18
N PHE A 27 26.43 20.32 -9.68
CA PHE A 27 25.20 20.82 -9.05
C PHE A 27 24.01 20.77 -10.01
N MET A 28 24.27 20.98 -11.30
CA MET A 28 23.27 20.91 -12.36
C MET A 28 22.51 19.58 -12.38
N MET A 29 23.09 18.48 -11.90
CA MET A 29 22.39 17.19 -11.87
C MET A 29 21.16 17.26 -10.94
N LEU A 30 21.28 17.90 -9.77
CA LEU A 30 20.12 18.09 -8.90
C LEU A 30 19.16 19.14 -9.47
N THR A 31 19.69 20.25 -9.97
CA THR A 31 18.90 21.35 -10.58
C THR A 31 18.04 20.86 -11.75
N VAL A 32 18.60 20.03 -12.64
CA VAL A 32 17.88 19.37 -13.73
C VAL A 32 16.78 18.45 -13.19
N ALA A 33 17.07 17.69 -12.13
CA ALA A 33 16.08 16.81 -11.52
C ALA A 33 14.89 17.60 -10.95
N GLN A 34 15.16 18.71 -10.26
CA GLN A 34 14.15 19.57 -9.64
C GLN A 34 13.34 20.35 -10.66
N LEU A 35 13.99 20.96 -11.65
CA LEU A 35 13.37 21.91 -12.59
C LEU A 35 12.81 21.25 -13.85
N ILE A 36 13.35 20.12 -14.30
CA ILE A 36 12.93 19.46 -15.55
C ILE A 36 12.27 18.12 -15.23
N TYR A 37 12.99 17.21 -14.56
CA TYR A 37 12.52 15.83 -14.43
C TYR A 37 11.31 15.69 -13.51
N LEU A 38 11.31 16.39 -12.37
CA LEU A 38 10.20 16.41 -11.45
C LEU A 38 8.89 16.89 -12.11
N PRO A 39 8.79 18.10 -12.68
CA PRO A 39 7.54 18.52 -13.32
C PRO A 39 7.14 17.64 -14.50
N LEU A 40 8.08 17.23 -15.38
CA LEU A 40 7.73 16.36 -16.50
C LEU A 40 7.17 15.01 -16.03
N THR A 41 7.70 14.45 -14.94
CA THR A 41 7.22 13.19 -14.36
C THR A 41 5.88 13.37 -13.65
N LEU A 42 5.67 14.49 -12.94
CA LEU A 42 4.37 14.80 -12.35
C LEU A 42 3.28 14.88 -13.41
N HIS A 43 3.58 15.43 -14.60
CA HIS A 43 2.63 15.42 -15.71
C HIS A 43 2.26 13.98 -16.13
N LEU A 44 3.24 13.09 -16.33
CA LEU A 44 2.98 11.68 -16.68
C LEU A 44 2.08 10.97 -15.65
N VAL A 45 2.24 11.30 -14.37
CA VAL A 45 1.45 10.67 -13.28
C VAL A 45 0.04 11.27 -13.18
N MET A 46 -0.10 12.57 -13.44
CA MET A 46 -1.33 13.34 -13.22
C MET A 46 -2.19 13.53 -14.47
N GLU A 47 -1.71 13.20 -15.67
CA GLU A 47 -2.41 13.47 -16.93
C GLU A 47 -3.83 12.91 -17.00
N SER A 48 -4.08 11.77 -16.35
CA SER A 48 -5.38 11.11 -16.30
C SER A 48 -6.24 11.47 -15.07
N ASP A 49 -5.76 12.35 -14.19
CA ASP A 49 -6.42 12.69 -12.94
C ASP A 49 -7.05 14.09 -13.01
N ASN A 50 -8.38 14.13 -13.09
CA ASN A 50 -9.18 15.36 -13.12
C ASN A 50 -9.49 15.91 -11.72
N GLY A 51 -8.82 15.42 -10.67
CA GLY A 51 -9.00 15.89 -9.30
C GLY A 51 -8.51 17.32 -9.05
N TYR A 52 -8.89 17.86 -7.89
CA TYR A 52 -8.48 19.20 -7.47
C TYR A 52 -6.96 19.36 -7.33
N ILE A 53 -6.25 18.33 -6.86
CA ILE A 53 -4.80 18.41 -6.62
C ILE A 53 -4.03 18.58 -7.94
N PRO A 54 -4.17 17.72 -8.96
CA PRO A 54 -3.57 17.93 -10.30
C PRO A 54 -3.85 19.30 -10.93
N ARG A 55 -5.04 19.86 -10.66
CA ARG A 55 -5.43 21.18 -11.18
C ARG A 55 -4.67 22.33 -10.55
N TYR A 56 -4.43 22.30 -9.24
CA TYR A 56 -3.86 23.43 -8.49
C TYR A 56 -2.37 23.28 -8.17
N LEU A 57 -1.86 22.05 -8.05
CA LEU A 57 -0.46 21.79 -7.72
C LEU A 57 0.55 22.43 -8.70
N PRO A 58 0.31 22.54 -10.02
CA PRO A 58 1.21 23.26 -10.93
C PRO A 58 1.41 24.74 -10.55
N TYR A 59 0.42 25.39 -9.93
CA TYR A 59 0.56 26.79 -9.49
C TYR A 59 1.41 26.90 -8.22
N LEU A 60 1.30 25.93 -7.31
CA LEU A 60 2.17 25.83 -6.14
C LEU A 60 3.63 25.53 -6.52
N ALA A 61 3.85 24.94 -7.69
CA ALA A 61 5.19 24.65 -8.20
C ALA A 61 5.95 25.90 -8.66
N ILE A 62 5.25 26.98 -9.03
CA ILE A 62 5.88 28.23 -9.51
C ILE A 62 6.83 28.82 -8.48
N PRO A 63 6.41 29.13 -7.23
CA PRO A 63 7.33 29.67 -6.22
C PRO A 63 8.44 28.67 -5.86
N ALA A 64 8.17 27.36 -5.88
CA ALA A 64 9.17 26.34 -5.59
C ALA A 64 10.27 26.26 -6.65
N PHE A 65 9.92 26.29 -7.94
CA PHE A 65 10.90 26.30 -9.01
C PHE A 65 11.62 27.63 -9.13
N ALA A 66 10.94 28.75 -8.89
CA ALA A 66 11.59 30.05 -8.77
C ALA A 66 12.64 30.06 -7.64
N ALA A 67 12.30 29.48 -6.48
CA ALA A 67 13.24 29.35 -5.37
C ALA A 67 14.49 28.55 -5.74
N VAL A 68 14.34 27.40 -6.41
CA VAL A 68 15.50 26.63 -6.92
C VAL A 68 16.30 27.44 -7.94
N ILE A 69 15.67 28.18 -8.85
CA ILE A 69 16.37 29.04 -9.81
C ILE A 69 17.16 30.15 -9.11
N PHE A 70 16.62 30.76 -8.05
CA PHE A 70 17.32 31.80 -7.31
C PHE A 70 18.55 31.27 -6.58
N LEU A 71 18.50 30.04 -6.05
CA LEU A 71 19.66 29.38 -5.41
C LEU A 71 20.85 29.21 -6.36
N GLU A 72 20.59 29.09 -7.66
CA GLU A 72 21.66 28.99 -8.68
C GLU A 72 22.35 30.34 -8.95
N ILE A 73 21.80 31.43 -8.43
CA ILE A 73 22.31 32.81 -8.62
C ILE A 73 22.94 33.32 -7.31
N THR A 74 22.50 32.83 -6.15
CA THR A 74 23.02 33.24 -4.84
C THR A 74 24.36 32.56 -4.53
N ASN A 75 25.14 33.17 -3.64
CA ASN A 75 26.42 32.66 -3.15
C ASN A 75 26.32 32.36 -1.64
N ASP A 76 25.50 31.37 -1.26
CA ASP A 76 25.38 30.85 0.11
C ASP A 76 25.00 31.94 1.13
N THR A 77 23.84 32.56 0.90
CA THR A 77 23.31 33.60 1.80
C THR A 77 22.40 33.00 2.86
N ALA A 78 22.21 33.68 4.00
CA ALA A 78 21.23 33.27 5.00
C ALA A 78 19.79 33.13 4.45
N GLY A 79 19.49 33.72 3.29
CA GLY A 79 18.22 33.58 2.58
C GLY A 79 18.06 32.26 1.81
N ASP A 80 19.15 31.54 1.53
CA ASP A 80 19.16 30.34 0.69
C ASP A 80 18.37 29.20 1.35
N THR A 81 18.46 29.11 2.67
CA THR A 81 17.60 28.22 3.49
C THR A 81 16.11 28.47 3.24
N ILE A 82 15.66 29.72 3.07
CA ILE A 82 14.25 30.03 2.83
C ILE A 82 13.82 29.47 1.47
N PHE A 83 14.63 29.64 0.44
CA PHE A 83 14.36 29.09 -0.89
C PHE A 83 14.30 27.56 -0.87
N ALA A 84 15.23 26.91 -0.17
CA ALA A 84 15.22 25.46 0.00
C ALA A 84 13.95 24.97 0.73
N VAL A 85 13.53 25.68 1.77
CA VAL A 85 12.29 25.37 2.52
C VAL A 85 11.06 25.52 1.64
N ILE A 86 10.98 26.54 0.78
CA ILE A 86 9.87 26.70 -0.18
C ILE A 86 9.80 25.48 -1.11
N TYR A 87 10.95 25.02 -1.63
CA TYR A 87 11.00 23.80 -2.43
C TYR A 87 10.57 22.55 -1.63
N PHE A 88 11.04 22.41 -0.39
CA PHE A 88 10.65 21.28 0.46
C PHE A 88 9.15 21.26 0.79
N LEU A 89 8.52 22.40 1.04
CA LEU A 89 7.06 22.47 1.22
C LEU A 89 6.34 21.96 -0.04
N PHE A 90 6.85 22.27 -1.22
CA PHE A 90 6.31 21.73 -2.47
C PHE A 90 6.47 20.20 -2.57
N THR A 91 7.62 19.64 -2.20
CA THR A 91 7.80 18.18 -2.18
C THR A 91 6.90 17.49 -1.15
N LEU A 92 6.57 18.14 -0.02
CA LEU A 92 5.57 17.66 0.94
C LEU A 92 4.15 17.63 0.34
N PHE A 93 3.77 18.61 -0.48
CA PHE A 93 2.48 18.57 -1.19
C PHE A 93 2.43 17.42 -2.21
N ILE A 94 3.54 17.13 -2.89
CA ILE A 94 3.64 15.97 -3.79
C ILE A 94 3.51 14.67 -3.00
N ALA A 95 4.18 14.54 -1.86
CA ALA A 95 4.07 13.38 -0.99
C ALA A 95 2.64 13.20 -0.44
N GLY A 96 1.97 14.29 -0.07
CA GLY A 96 0.56 14.28 0.32
C GLY A 96 -0.36 13.79 -0.80
N TYR A 97 -0.07 14.15 -2.06
CA TYR A 97 -0.78 13.61 -3.23
C TYR A 97 -0.52 12.12 -3.40
N GLY A 98 0.74 11.66 -3.33
CA GLY A 98 1.10 10.24 -3.38
C GLY A 98 0.39 9.44 -2.29
N PHE A 99 0.38 9.94 -1.05
CA PHE A 99 -0.32 9.32 0.07
C PHE A 99 -1.84 9.28 -0.15
N SER A 100 -2.44 10.36 -0.65
CA SER A 100 -3.87 10.37 -0.98
C SER A 100 -4.21 9.34 -2.07
N ARG A 101 -3.37 9.16 -3.09
CA ARG A 101 -3.57 8.13 -4.12
C ARG A 101 -3.51 6.74 -3.52
N PHE A 102 -2.50 6.49 -2.67
CA PHE A 102 -2.36 5.23 -1.95
C PHE A 102 -3.61 4.92 -1.10
N LEU A 103 -4.18 5.90 -0.37
CA LEU A 103 -5.39 5.70 0.43
C LEU A 103 -6.67 5.37 -0.37
N HIS A 104 -6.68 5.56 -1.68
CA HIS A 104 -7.81 5.13 -2.54
C HIS A 104 -7.60 3.74 -3.17
N ARG A 105 -6.42 3.15 -3.04
CA ARG A 105 -6.00 1.96 -3.80
C ARG A 105 -5.50 0.84 -2.89
N GLY A 106 -4.69 1.19 -1.90
CA GLY A 106 -4.01 0.26 -1.01
C GLY A 106 -2.88 -0.48 -1.72
N PHE A 107 -2.65 -1.73 -1.32
CA PHE A 107 -1.49 -2.53 -1.74
C PHE A 107 -1.77 -3.48 -2.91
N ILE A 108 -2.95 -3.42 -3.53
CA ILE A 108 -3.37 -4.39 -4.56
C ILE A 108 -2.50 -4.31 -5.82
N HIS A 109 -2.32 -3.08 -6.29
CA HIS A 109 -1.70 -2.77 -7.56
C HIS A 109 -0.28 -2.28 -7.29
N LEU A 110 0.68 -3.20 -7.25
CA LEU A 110 2.08 -2.89 -6.98
C LEU A 110 2.61 -1.80 -7.94
N GLU A 111 2.19 -1.83 -9.20
CA GLU A 111 2.56 -0.81 -10.19
C GLU A 111 2.08 0.60 -9.85
N GLU A 112 0.90 0.73 -9.23
CA GLU A 112 0.40 2.01 -8.79
C GLU A 112 1.05 2.42 -7.46
N PHE A 113 1.28 1.45 -6.56
CA PHE A 113 1.97 1.71 -5.30
C PHE A 113 3.41 2.18 -5.51
N LEU A 114 4.12 1.66 -6.52
CA LEU A 114 5.44 2.12 -6.93
C LEU A 114 5.45 3.59 -7.39
N ILE A 115 4.40 4.05 -8.07
CA ILE A 115 4.25 5.46 -8.44
C ILE A 115 3.98 6.28 -7.18
N ASP A 116 3.06 5.82 -6.33
CA ASP A 116 2.63 6.51 -5.12
C ASP A 116 3.78 6.66 -4.11
N ILE A 117 4.62 5.62 -3.92
CA ILE A 117 5.79 5.68 -3.05
C ILE A 117 6.89 6.58 -3.61
N GLY A 118 7.07 6.63 -4.95
CA GLY A 118 7.99 7.56 -5.58
C GLY A 118 7.63 9.01 -5.25
N LEU A 119 6.34 9.34 -5.35
CA LEU A 119 5.81 10.66 -4.96
C LEU A 119 6.00 10.94 -3.47
N ILE A 120 5.97 9.92 -2.59
CA ILE A 120 6.21 10.10 -1.15
C ILE A 120 7.69 10.32 -0.86
N TYR A 121 8.58 9.55 -1.48
CA TYR A 121 10.02 9.63 -1.27
C TYR A 121 10.65 10.96 -1.71
N ILE A 122 10.04 11.70 -2.63
CA ILE A 122 10.54 13.03 -3.02
C ILE A 122 10.61 14.02 -1.85
N ALA A 123 9.75 13.86 -0.83
CA ALA A 123 9.80 14.68 0.38
C ALA A 123 11.12 14.48 1.13
N ILE A 124 11.64 13.26 1.18
CA ILE A 124 12.94 12.97 1.79
C ILE A 124 14.05 13.69 1.01
N GLY A 125 13.99 13.66 -0.33
CA GLY A 125 14.92 14.42 -1.18
C GLY A 125 14.89 15.92 -0.94
N GLY A 126 13.70 16.51 -0.76
CA GLY A 126 13.55 17.92 -0.39
C GLY A 126 14.07 18.24 1.01
N GLY A 127 13.90 17.34 1.98
CA GLY A 127 14.44 17.51 3.33
C GLY A 127 15.97 17.49 3.36
N TRP A 128 16.59 16.59 2.61
CA TRP A 128 18.06 16.56 2.44
C TRP A 128 18.59 17.78 1.69
N PHE A 129 17.82 18.31 0.75
CA PHE A 129 18.16 19.58 0.09
C PHE A 129 18.14 20.75 1.07
N VAL A 130 17.13 20.85 1.94
CA VAL A 130 17.11 21.84 3.04
C VAL A 130 18.30 21.65 3.97
N ALA A 131 18.63 20.41 4.35
CA ALA A 131 19.76 20.14 5.23
C ALA A 131 21.08 20.62 4.62
N TYR A 132 21.25 20.48 3.31
CA TYR A 132 22.41 20.99 2.59
C TYR A 132 22.45 22.53 2.57
N GLU A 133 21.39 23.19 2.09
CA GLU A 133 21.32 24.66 1.94
C GLU A 133 21.28 25.40 3.29
N ALA A 134 20.91 24.72 4.38
CA ALA A 134 20.91 25.28 5.73
C ALA A 134 22.14 24.88 6.55
N ASN A 135 23.12 24.19 5.94
CA ASN A 135 24.33 23.70 6.61
C ASN A 135 24.02 22.92 7.91
N ILE A 136 22.96 22.11 7.90
CA ILE A 136 22.57 21.28 9.05
C ILE A 136 23.58 20.15 9.21
N ASP A 137 24.10 19.97 10.42
CA ASP A 137 24.93 18.80 10.75
C ASP A 137 24.08 17.53 10.74
N THR A 138 24.21 16.75 9.67
CA THR A 138 23.56 15.45 9.50
C THR A 138 24.43 14.28 9.97
N GLY A 139 25.65 14.55 10.44
CA GLY A 139 26.69 13.55 10.67
C GLY A 139 27.43 13.13 9.39
N PHE A 140 27.10 13.72 8.23
CA PHE A 140 27.76 13.48 6.94
C PHE A 140 28.42 14.74 6.40
N SER A 141 29.36 14.58 5.46
CA SER A 141 29.94 15.73 4.76
C SER A 141 28.86 16.50 3.97
N PRO A 142 29.05 17.81 3.70
CA PRO A 142 28.11 18.59 2.88
C PRO A 142 27.84 17.93 1.52
N MET A 143 28.89 17.38 0.90
CA MET A 143 28.77 16.67 -0.37
C MET A 143 27.90 15.42 -0.27
N MET A 144 28.04 14.62 0.80
CA MET A 144 27.19 13.44 1.02
C MET A 144 25.75 13.81 1.34
N THR A 145 25.53 14.93 2.06
CA THR A 145 24.20 15.48 2.33
C THR A 145 23.49 15.86 1.03
N TRP A 146 24.17 16.60 0.14
CA TRP A 146 23.67 16.97 -1.17
C TRP A 146 23.42 15.74 -2.08
N LEU A 147 24.39 14.81 -2.12
CA LEU A 147 24.24 13.55 -2.87
C LEU A 147 23.07 12.72 -2.33
N THR A 148 22.75 12.77 -1.04
CA THR A 148 21.57 12.05 -0.55
C THR A 148 20.30 12.66 -1.14
N GLY A 149 20.19 13.99 -1.18
CA GLY A 149 19.13 14.70 -1.90
C GLY A 149 18.98 14.27 -3.36
N ILE A 150 20.09 14.17 -4.10
CA ILE A 150 20.05 13.74 -5.51
C ILE A 150 19.58 12.29 -5.67
N HIS A 151 20.03 11.36 -4.84
CA HIS A 151 19.60 9.96 -4.91
C HIS A 151 18.09 9.80 -4.69
N PHE A 152 17.47 10.64 -3.84
CA PHE A 152 16.02 10.60 -3.63
C PHE A 152 15.22 11.16 -4.81
N HIS A 153 15.78 12.06 -5.62
CA HIS A 153 15.14 12.54 -6.85
C HIS A 153 15.24 11.52 -7.99
N TYR A 154 16.37 10.81 -8.12
CA TYR A 154 16.55 9.83 -9.20
C TYR A 154 16.09 8.42 -8.80
N SER A 155 16.78 7.82 -7.82
CA SER A 155 16.60 6.41 -7.46
C SER A 155 15.34 6.15 -6.64
N ALA A 156 14.87 7.13 -5.86
CA ALA A 156 13.69 6.97 -4.99
C ALA A 156 12.42 7.65 -5.54
N PHE A 157 12.52 8.47 -6.59
CA PHE A 157 11.35 9.09 -7.25
C PHE A 157 11.20 8.62 -8.70
N LEU A 158 12.16 8.91 -9.59
CA LEU A 158 12.04 8.54 -11.01
C LEU A 158 11.99 7.02 -11.22
N LEU A 159 12.88 6.26 -10.59
CA LEU A 159 12.92 4.81 -10.77
C LEU A 159 11.62 4.11 -10.31
N PRO A 160 11.06 4.38 -9.12
CA PRO A 160 9.76 3.82 -8.75
C PRO A 160 8.65 4.21 -9.72
N VAL A 161 8.59 5.47 -10.17
CA VAL A 161 7.58 5.90 -11.15
C VAL A 161 7.70 5.15 -12.47
N PHE A 162 8.91 5.07 -13.05
CA PHE A 162 9.14 4.33 -14.29
C PHE A 162 8.83 2.84 -14.12
N THR A 163 9.21 2.26 -12.99
CA THR A 163 8.91 0.85 -12.66
C THR A 163 7.41 0.61 -12.59
N GLY A 164 6.65 1.55 -12.01
CA GLY A 164 5.18 1.50 -12.02
C GLY A 164 4.59 1.63 -13.42
N LEU A 165 5.11 2.52 -14.26
CA LEU A 165 4.68 2.62 -15.67
C LEU A 165 4.96 1.32 -16.44
N LEU A 166 6.14 0.71 -16.26
CA LEU A 166 6.47 -0.60 -16.83
C LEU A 166 5.49 -1.69 -16.35
N GLY A 167 5.16 -1.68 -15.06
CA GLY A 167 4.21 -2.60 -14.44
C GLY A 167 2.78 -2.50 -14.98
N ARG A 168 2.37 -1.34 -15.50
CA ARG A 168 1.06 -1.20 -16.18
C ARG A 168 1.00 -2.00 -17.49
N LEU A 169 2.15 -2.27 -18.11
CA LEU A 169 2.26 -2.98 -19.39
C LEU A 169 2.58 -4.47 -19.22
N TYR A 170 3.46 -4.82 -18.29
CA TYR A 170 3.92 -6.20 -18.12
C TYR A 170 4.16 -6.55 -16.66
N LYS A 171 3.52 -7.63 -16.19
CA LYS A 171 3.64 -8.11 -14.81
C LYS A 171 4.03 -9.58 -14.80
N SER A 172 5.18 -9.86 -14.18
CA SER A 172 5.68 -11.22 -13.92
C SER A 172 6.02 -11.40 -12.44
N ALA A 173 6.32 -12.62 -12.02
CA ALA A 173 6.83 -12.85 -10.66
C ALA A 173 8.14 -12.07 -10.40
N LEU A 174 9.02 -12.01 -11.40
CA LEU A 174 10.24 -11.22 -11.34
C LEU A 174 9.96 -9.72 -11.20
N TYR A 175 8.90 -9.20 -11.85
CA TYR A 175 8.50 -7.81 -11.70
C TYR A 175 8.06 -7.51 -10.26
N ARG A 176 7.29 -8.42 -9.65
CA ARG A 176 6.88 -8.25 -8.25
C ARG A 176 8.08 -8.20 -7.31
N LEU A 177 9.05 -9.10 -7.49
CA LEU A 177 10.28 -9.11 -6.72
C LEU A 177 11.09 -7.83 -6.93
N ALA A 178 11.35 -7.45 -8.18
CA ALA A 178 12.12 -6.25 -8.52
C ALA A 178 11.44 -4.96 -8.02
N GLY A 179 10.11 -4.87 -8.13
CA GLY A 179 9.33 -3.75 -7.59
C GLY A 179 9.45 -3.64 -6.07
N ILE A 180 9.32 -4.76 -5.33
CA ILE A 180 9.52 -4.75 -3.87
C ILE A 180 10.94 -4.31 -3.51
N ILE A 181 11.96 -4.80 -4.22
CA ILE A 181 13.35 -4.38 -4.03
C ILE A 181 13.49 -2.87 -4.23
N VAL A 182 12.98 -2.31 -5.32
CA VAL A 182 13.03 -0.85 -5.58
C VAL A 182 12.39 -0.02 -4.47
N ILE A 183 11.31 -0.52 -3.85
CA ILE A 183 10.64 0.18 -2.74
C ILE A 183 11.53 0.26 -1.50
N VAL A 184 12.19 -0.85 -1.14
CA VAL A 184 12.92 -0.97 0.12
C VAL A 184 14.40 -0.55 0.01
N SER A 185 15.00 -0.68 -1.17
CA SER A 185 16.43 -0.46 -1.40
C SER A 185 16.93 0.92 -0.96
N PRO A 186 16.25 2.06 -1.22
CA PRO A 186 16.72 3.37 -0.75
C PRO A 186 16.94 3.43 0.77
N ILE A 187 16.06 2.78 1.55
CA ILE A 187 16.15 2.74 3.01
C ILE A 187 17.31 1.84 3.44
N ILE A 188 17.45 0.64 2.86
CA ILE A 188 18.51 -0.31 3.23
C ILE A 188 19.89 0.27 2.87
N VAL A 189 20.02 0.92 1.70
CA VAL A 189 21.27 1.59 1.29
C VAL A 189 21.62 2.72 2.26
N ALA A 190 20.65 3.56 2.63
CA ALA A 190 20.88 4.62 3.61
C ALA A 190 21.36 4.07 4.97
N LEU A 191 20.74 2.99 5.46
CA LEU A 191 21.20 2.29 6.67
C LEU A 191 22.60 1.71 6.52
N GLY A 192 22.94 1.17 5.34
CA GLY A 192 24.27 0.66 5.02
C GLY A 192 25.33 1.75 5.12
N ILE A 193 25.13 2.87 4.41
CA ILE A 193 26.05 4.02 4.43
C ILE A 193 26.21 4.58 5.85
N THR A 194 25.14 4.58 6.65
CA THR A 194 25.17 5.15 8.01
C THR A 194 25.84 4.24 9.03
N PHE A 195 25.59 2.92 8.97
CA PHE A 195 25.90 2.03 10.08
C PHE A 195 26.87 0.89 9.75
N SER A 196 27.01 0.45 8.49
CA SER A 196 27.84 -0.71 8.15
C SER A 196 28.15 -0.81 6.65
N THR A 197 29.44 -0.78 6.30
CA THR A 197 29.91 -0.99 4.92
C THR A 197 29.54 -2.38 4.38
N SER A 198 29.50 -3.41 5.23
CA SER A 198 29.02 -4.74 4.81
C SER A 198 27.54 -4.73 4.46
N LEU A 199 26.73 -3.99 5.23
CA LEU A 199 25.32 -3.77 4.91
C LEU A 199 25.16 -2.92 3.65
N GLU A 200 26.03 -1.93 3.44
CA GLU A 200 26.09 -1.14 2.19
C GLU A 200 26.30 -2.07 0.98
N LEU A 201 27.34 -2.91 0.98
CA LEU A 201 27.60 -3.85 -0.11
C LEU A 201 26.44 -4.83 -0.33
N LEU A 202 25.89 -5.41 0.74
CA LEU A 202 24.73 -6.30 0.64
C LEU A 202 23.52 -5.57 0.03
N SER A 203 23.28 -4.32 0.43
CA SER A 203 22.17 -3.51 -0.09
C SER A 203 22.32 -3.22 -1.58
N VAL A 204 23.54 -2.94 -2.06
CA VAL A 204 23.83 -2.74 -3.48
C VAL A 204 23.62 -4.04 -4.27
N ILE A 205 24.05 -5.19 -3.75
CA ILE A 205 23.81 -6.50 -4.39
C ILE A 205 22.30 -6.78 -4.52
N ILE A 206 21.53 -6.54 -3.46
CA ILE A 206 20.07 -6.66 -3.50
C ILE A 206 19.50 -5.73 -4.57
N TYR A 207 19.99 -4.49 -4.65
CA TYR A 207 19.50 -3.52 -5.62
C TYR A 207 19.84 -3.91 -7.06
N ILE A 208 21.02 -4.49 -7.31
CA ILE A 208 21.43 -5.06 -8.60
C ILE A 208 20.44 -6.13 -9.06
N ILE A 209 20.01 -7.03 -8.17
CA ILE A 209 19.00 -8.05 -8.50
C ILE A 209 17.71 -7.39 -8.98
N GLY A 210 17.26 -6.35 -8.29
CA GLY A 210 16.09 -5.56 -8.69
C GLY A 210 16.28 -4.90 -10.06
N ILE A 211 17.36 -4.15 -10.25
CA ILE A 211 17.65 -3.39 -11.47
C ILE A 211 17.81 -4.30 -12.67
N TYR A 212 18.60 -5.37 -12.60
CA TYR A 212 18.75 -6.32 -13.71
C TYR A 212 17.45 -7.08 -13.99
N GLY A 213 16.63 -7.33 -12.96
CA GLY A 213 15.26 -7.81 -13.14
C GLY A 213 14.44 -6.86 -14.01
N LEU A 214 14.49 -5.55 -13.73
CA LEU A 214 13.81 -4.53 -14.53
C LEU A 214 14.38 -4.41 -15.94
N VAL A 215 15.70 -4.48 -16.11
CA VAL A 215 16.35 -4.52 -17.43
C VAL A 215 15.77 -5.69 -18.24
N TYR A 216 15.80 -6.89 -17.69
CA TYR A 216 15.25 -8.08 -18.36
C TYR A 216 13.77 -7.90 -18.74
N ILE A 217 12.96 -7.39 -17.82
CA ILE A 217 11.53 -7.15 -18.05
C ILE A 217 11.31 -6.08 -19.13
N SER A 218 12.14 -5.04 -19.19
CA SER A 218 12.04 -3.98 -20.19
C SER A 218 12.17 -4.51 -21.63
N PHE A 219 12.94 -5.59 -21.84
CA PHE A 219 13.06 -6.26 -23.13
C PHE A 219 11.92 -7.25 -23.43
N LYS A 220 11.17 -7.69 -22.41
CA LYS A 220 9.97 -8.53 -22.56
C LYS A 220 8.69 -7.71 -22.73
N ALA A 221 8.64 -6.52 -22.16
CA ALA A 221 7.50 -5.62 -22.27
C ALA A 221 7.42 -4.96 -23.66
N SER A 222 6.20 -4.61 -24.06
CA SER A 222 5.90 -3.84 -25.27
C SER A 222 6.18 -2.34 -25.06
N ILE A 223 7.44 -1.99 -24.77
CA ILE A 223 7.91 -0.61 -24.61
C ILE A 223 8.83 -0.18 -25.76
N ASN A 224 8.91 1.13 -26.00
CA ASN A 224 9.83 1.72 -26.98
C ASN A 224 11.31 1.55 -26.60
N TRP A 225 12.18 1.79 -27.57
CA TRP A 225 13.63 1.59 -27.43
C TRP A 225 14.30 2.57 -26.47
N LEU A 226 13.78 3.80 -26.31
CA LEU A 226 14.33 4.79 -25.37
C LEU A 226 14.18 4.32 -23.93
N ASN A 227 13.02 3.77 -23.57
CA ASN A 227 12.80 3.19 -22.24
C ASN A 227 13.69 1.96 -22.01
N ARG A 228 13.93 1.11 -23.02
CA ARG A 228 14.90 -0.01 -22.91
C ARG A 228 16.32 0.49 -22.68
N ALA A 229 16.74 1.51 -23.42
CA ALA A 229 18.04 2.15 -23.25
C ALA A 229 18.18 2.78 -21.86
N SER A 230 17.12 3.42 -21.35
CA SER A 230 17.07 3.99 -20.00
C SER A 230 17.32 2.92 -18.92
N TYR A 231 16.61 1.78 -18.97
CA TYR A 231 16.86 0.68 -18.03
C TYR A 231 18.26 0.08 -18.19
N ALA A 232 18.73 -0.12 -19.42
CA ALA A 232 20.08 -0.63 -19.66
C ALA A 232 21.17 0.30 -19.10
N ALA A 233 21.00 1.62 -19.24
CA ALA A 233 21.89 2.62 -18.67
C ALA A 233 21.91 2.55 -17.14
N LEU A 234 20.75 2.35 -16.49
CA LEU A 234 20.69 2.12 -15.05
C LEU A 234 21.43 0.83 -14.64
N GLY A 235 21.33 -0.23 -15.45
CA GLY A 235 22.08 -1.48 -15.27
C GLY A 235 23.61 -1.29 -15.38
N VAL A 236 24.07 -0.37 -16.24
CA VAL A 236 25.50 0.01 -16.28
C VAL A 236 25.87 0.85 -15.06
N ALA A 237 25.04 1.84 -14.71
CA ALA A 237 25.33 2.77 -13.62
C ALA A 237 25.48 2.07 -12.26
N ILE A 238 24.68 1.04 -11.98
CA ILE A 238 24.73 0.31 -10.70
C ILE A 238 26.04 -0.49 -10.54
N ILE A 239 26.74 -0.83 -11.62
CA ILE A 239 28.06 -1.48 -11.54
C ILE A 239 29.08 -0.55 -10.86
N PHE A 240 29.03 0.76 -11.13
CA PHE A 240 29.90 1.72 -10.46
C PHE A 240 29.63 1.79 -8.95
N SER A 241 28.37 1.67 -8.53
CA SER A 241 28.00 1.57 -7.11
C SER A 241 28.52 0.28 -6.46
N LEU A 242 28.56 -0.83 -7.20
CA LEU A 242 29.15 -2.08 -6.71
C LEU A 242 30.66 -1.93 -6.48
N VAL A 243 31.36 -1.33 -7.45
CA VAL A 243 32.80 -1.06 -7.34
C VAL A 243 33.08 -0.13 -6.14
N TYR A 244 32.27 0.91 -5.96
CA TYR A 244 32.34 1.81 -4.80
C TYR A 244 32.16 1.06 -3.47
N ALA A 245 31.06 0.32 -3.30
CA ALA A 245 30.75 -0.38 -2.06
C ALA A 245 31.75 -1.51 -1.75
N PHE A 246 32.25 -2.20 -2.79
CA PHE A 246 33.29 -3.21 -2.63
C PHE A 246 34.62 -2.60 -2.19
N GLY A 247 35.00 -1.44 -2.76
CA GLY A 247 36.15 -0.66 -2.30
C GLY A 247 36.05 -0.29 -0.83
N ASN A 248 34.89 0.21 -0.39
CA ASN A 248 34.63 0.59 1.02
C ASN A 248 34.73 -0.59 1.98
N VAL A 249 34.26 -1.77 1.59
CA VAL A 249 34.33 -2.98 2.45
C VAL A 249 35.73 -3.56 2.50
N THR A 250 36.41 -3.65 1.35
CA THR A 250 37.68 -4.37 1.25
C THR A 250 38.90 -3.51 1.54
N GLY A 251 38.81 -2.19 1.37
CA GLY A 251 39.93 -1.26 1.50
C GLY A 251 41.01 -1.41 0.41
N LEU A 252 40.78 -2.24 -0.61
CA LEU A 252 41.78 -2.54 -1.65
C LEU A 252 42.04 -1.34 -2.58
N TYR A 253 41.03 -0.50 -2.76
CA TYR A 253 41.09 0.70 -3.59
C TYR A 253 40.02 1.69 -3.11
N THR A 254 40.15 2.94 -3.55
CA THR A 254 39.16 3.99 -3.26
C THR A 254 38.57 4.51 -4.56
N VAL A 255 37.25 4.65 -4.58
CA VAL A 255 36.53 5.28 -5.69
C VAL A 255 36.24 6.72 -5.32
N THR A 256 36.73 7.66 -6.13
CA THR A 256 36.58 9.08 -5.83
C THR A 256 35.15 9.56 -6.10
N ILE A 257 34.74 10.62 -5.38
CA ILE A 257 33.45 11.27 -5.63
C ILE A 257 33.37 11.78 -7.07
N ASN A 258 34.45 12.33 -7.62
CA ASN A 258 34.50 12.78 -9.01
C ASN A 258 34.24 11.65 -10.01
N PHE A 259 34.79 10.46 -9.76
CA PHE A 259 34.49 9.28 -10.57
C PHE A 259 33.00 8.92 -10.50
N MET A 260 32.41 8.91 -9.29
CA MET A 260 30.99 8.62 -9.12
C MET A 260 30.12 9.68 -9.81
N LEU A 261 30.43 10.97 -9.69
CA LEU A 261 29.72 12.04 -10.37
C LEU A 261 29.75 11.85 -11.90
N LEU A 262 30.93 11.59 -12.46
CA LEU A 262 31.13 11.51 -13.90
C LEU A 262 30.50 10.25 -14.52
N PHE A 263 30.72 9.07 -13.93
CA PHE A 263 30.28 7.82 -14.54
C PHE A 263 28.92 7.35 -14.04
N HIS A 264 28.66 7.43 -12.74
CA HIS A 264 27.37 7.04 -12.18
C HIS A 264 26.34 8.17 -12.31
N GLY A 265 26.71 9.39 -11.89
CA GLY A 265 25.83 10.57 -11.88
C GLY A 265 25.37 10.99 -13.28
N VAL A 266 26.29 11.21 -14.21
CA VAL A 266 25.94 11.63 -15.59
C VAL A 266 25.14 10.55 -16.33
N THR A 267 25.53 9.27 -16.20
CA THR A 267 24.78 8.16 -16.81
C THR A 267 23.33 8.14 -16.31
N ASN A 268 23.13 8.29 -15.00
CA ASN A 268 21.78 8.34 -14.44
C ASN A 268 21.01 9.61 -14.85
N SER A 269 21.71 10.74 -14.88
CA SER A 269 21.10 12.04 -15.18
C SER A 269 20.67 12.18 -16.63
N ILE A 270 21.44 11.64 -17.57
CA ILE A 270 21.17 11.80 -19.01
C ILE A 270 20.54 10.51 -19.57
N LEU A 271 21.25 9.39 -19.49
CA LEU A 271 20.85 8.17 -20.21
C LEU A 271 19.69 7.45 -19.54
N PHE A 272 19.63 7.41 -18.20
CA PHE A 272 18.47 6.85 -17.51
C PHE A 272 17.30 7.85 -17.48
N ALA A 273 17.48 9.02 -16.87
CA ALA A 273 16.37 9.92 -16.59
C ALA A 273 15.81 10.60 -17.86
N ALA A 274 16.64 11.25 -18.68
CA ALA A 274 16.15 11.96 -19.86
C ALA A 274 15.53 11.00 -20.88
N ALA A 275 16.23 9.92 -21.22
CA ALA A 275 15.72 8.93 -22.17
C ALA A 275 14.44 8.25 -21.66
N GLY A 276 14.36 7.96 -20.35
CA GLY A 276 13.18 7.38 -19.72
C GLY A 276 11.97 8.33 -19.76
N ILE A 277 12.15 9.60 -19.42
CA ILE A 277 11.05 10.58 -19.52
C ILE A 277 10.57 10.70 -20.96
N ILE A 278 11.47 10.90 -21.93
CA ILE A 278 11.11 11.04 -23.34
C ILE A 278 10.39 9.77 -23.83
N GLY A 279 10.90 8.59 -23.47
CA GLY A 279 10.29 7.31 -23.82
C GLY A 279 8.90 7.13 -23.21
N TRP A 280 8.68 7.49 -21.95
CA TRP A 280 7.35 7.41 -21.33
C TRP A 280 6.37 8.46 -21.86
N TYR A 281 6.83 9.65 -22.26
CA TYR A 281 5.99 10.61 -22.98
C TYR A 281 5.53 10.09 -24.34
N ALA A 282 6.42 9.40 -25.07
CA ALA A 282 6.10 8.82 -26.37
C ALA A 282 5.11 7.64 -26.26
N GLN A 283 5.06 6.97 -25.10
CA GLN A 283 4.23 5.79 -24.89
C GLN A 283 3.78 5.70 -23.43
N LEU A 284 2.86 6.58 -23.02
CA LEU A 284 2.33 6.58 -21.66
C LEU A 284 1.28 5.47 -21.48
N PRO A 285 1.51 4.46 -20.61
CA PRO A 285 0.51 3.46 -20.33
C PRO A 285 -0.61 3.97 -19.41
N PHE A 286 -1.86 3.70 -19.80
CA PHE A 286 -3.04 4.00 -18.99
C PHE A 286 -3.11 3.12 -17.75
N THR A 287 -3.66 3.67 -16.67
CA THR A 287 -4.00 2.88 -15.49
C THR A 287 -5.19 1.98 -15.78
N ARG A 288 -5.14 0.72 -15.32
CA ARG A 288 -6.27 -0.23 -15.38
C ARG A 288 -7.04 -0.29 -14.06
N MET A 289 -6.67 0.54 -13.08
CA MET A 289 -7.28 0.54 -11.76
C MET A 289 -8.67 1.18 -11.83
N GLN A 290 -9.66 0.44 -11.37
CA GLN A 290 -11.02 0.93 -11.18
C GLN A 290 -11.20 1.33 -9.71
N ARG A 291 -11.89 2.45 -9.48
CA ARG A 291 -12.22 2.87 -8.11
C ARG A 291 -13.17 1.82 -7.51
N LEU A 292 -12.87 1.40 -6.29
CA LEU A 292 -13.71 0.48 -5.53
C LEU A 292 -15.08 1.13 -5.30
N SER A 293 -16.15 0.45 -5.71
CA SER A 293 -17.52 0.93 -5.59
C SER A 293 -18.44 -0.20 -5.15
N PHE A 294 -18.59 -0.37 -3.85
CA PHE A 294 -19.57 -1.27 -3.25
C PHE A 294 -20.08 -0.65 -1.94
N PRO A 295 -21.27 -1.05 -1.46
CA PRO A 295 -21.84 -0.46 -0.26
C PRO A 295 -20.98 -0.80 0.97
N VAL A 296 -20.60 0.21 1.73
CA VAL A 296 -19.79 0.08 2.95
C VAL A 296 -20.55 0.65 4.14
N SER A 297 -20.45 -0.01 5.29
CA SER A 297 -21.03 0.49 6.53
C SER A 297 -20.51 1.90 6.83
N ARG A 298 -21.36 2.76 7.38
CA ARG A 298 -21.07 4.11 7.90
C ARG A 298 -20.81 4.11 9.40
N ILE A 299 -21.04 2.98 10.09
CA ILE A 299 -20.87 2.87 11.53
C ILE A 299 -19.38 2.86 11.87
N ARG A 300 -18.98 3.82 12.70
CA ARG A 300 -17.60 4.03 13.17
C ARG A 300 -17.63 4.29 14.68
N GLY A 301 -16.62 3.83 15.41
CA GLY A 301 -16.43 4.18 16.82
C GLY A 301 -15.43 5.31 17.02
N LYS A 302 -15.17 5.68 18.28
CA LYS A 302 -14.13 6.70 18.65
C LYS A 302 -13.01 6.14 19.52
N GLY A 303 -13.27 5.06 20.26
CA GLY A 303 -12.33 4.44 21.20
C GLY A 303 -12.73 3.00 21.47
N VAL A 304 -13.40 2.75 22.59
CA VAL A 304 -14.02 1.45 22.86
C VAL A 304 -15.21 1.25 21.92
N ILE A 305 -15.21 0.14 21.18
CA ILE A 305 -16.31 -0.28 20.30
C ILE A 305 -17.31 -1.06 21.15
N GLY A 306 -17.03 -2.34 21.41
CA GLY A 306 -17.89 -3.22 22.20
C GLY A 306 -19.36 -3.19 21.75
N GLU A 307 -20.26 -3.65 22.62
CA GLU A 307 -21.71 -3.59 22.37
C GLU A 307 -22.26 -2.16 22.33
N ALA A 308 -21.58 -1.21 22.98
CA ALA A 308 -21.99 0.18 23.02
C ALA A 308 -22.06 0.81 21.62
N ILE A 309 -21.38 0.24 20.61
CA ILE A 309 -21.49 0.68 19.22
C ILE A 309 -22.92 0.49 18.66
N LEU A 310 -23.74 -0.36 19.25
CA LEU A 310 -25.12 -0.61 18.81
C LEU A 310 -26.14 0.31 19.49
N ALA A 311 -25.74 1.04 20.55
CA ALA A 311 -26.65 1.96 21.25
C ALA A 311 -27.26 2.97 20.26
N ASP A 312 -28.58 3.14 20.34
CA ASP A 312 -29.42 4.00 19.48
C ASP A 312 -29.47 3.64 17.98
N ARG A 313 -28.78 2.55 17.59
CA ARG A 313 -28.64 2.10 16.19
C ARG A 313 -29.37 0.79 15.90
N THR A 314 -29.98 0.16 16.90
CA THR A 314 -30.84 -1.02 16.72
C THR A 314 -32.28 -0.61 16.40
N ASP A 315 -33.03 -1.50 15.76
CA ASP A 315 -34.47 -1.34 15.56
C ASP A 315 -35.26 -2.49 16.24
N HIS A 316 -36.53 -2.66 15.88
CA HIS A 316 -37.40 -3.71 16.43
C HIS A 316 -37.48 -4.97 15.55
N LYS A 317 -36.74 -5.05 14.44
CA LYS A 317 -36.67 -6.26 13.62
C LYS A 317 -35.96 -7.36 14.41
N THR A 318 -36.39 -8.60 14.19
CA THR A 318 -35.78 -9.78 14.80
C THR A 318 -35.18 -10.65 13.72
N TYR A 319 -33.87 -10.89 13.79
CA TYR A 319 -33.15 -11.80 12.91
C TYR A 319 -32.86 -13.11 13.62
N LYS A 320 -33.08 -14.23 12.92
CA LYS A 320 -32.79 -15.58 13.45
C LYS A 320 -31.31 -15.97 13.25
N GLY A 321 -30.69 -15.49 12.17
CA GLY A 321 -29.34 -15.81 11.76
C GLY A 321 -28.60 -14.66 11.08
N LEU A 322 -27.47 -15.01 10.47
CA LEU A 322 -26.58 -14.10 9.73
C LEU A 322 -27.12 -13.73 8.35
N VAL A 323 -28.02 -14.53 7.81
CA VAL A 323 -28.73 -14.32 6.53
C VAL A 323 -30.20 -14.71 6.76
N ASP A 324 -31.14 -14.12 6.02
CA ASP A 324 -32.55 -14.51 6.10
C ASP A 324 -32.84 -15.78 5.29
N ASP A 325 -32.22 -15.89 4.11
CA ASP A 325 -32.34 -17.04 3.20
C ASP A 325 -31.02 -17.20 2.42
N MET A 326 -30.43 -18.39 2.47
CA MET A 326 -29.20 -18.71 1.75
C MET A 326 -29.36 -18.73 0.21
N SER A 327 -30.61 -18.81 -0.29
CA SER A 327 -30.91 -18.78 -1.74
C SER A 327 -30.44 -17.51 -2.44
N VAL A 328 -30.24 -16.41 -1.71
CA VAL A 328 -29.64 -15.16 -2.23
C VAL A 328 -28.26 -15.39 -2.87
N TYR A 329 -27.58 -16.49 -2.53
CA TYR A 329 -26.28 -16.87 -3.07
C TYR A 329 -26.34 -17.98 -4.14
N GLU A 330 -27.52 -18.36 -4.64
CA GLU A 330 -27.68 -19.45 -5.63
C GLU A 330 -26.93 -19.24 -6.96
N GLY A 331 -26.48 -18.01 -7.24
CA GLY A 331 -25.58 -17.76 -8.36
C GLY A 331 -24.20 -18.44 -8.22
N ASP A 332 -23.76 -18.73 -6.99
CA ASP A 332 -22.44 -19.32 -6.68
C ASP A 332 -22.52 -20.63 -5.86
N ILE A 333 -23.69 -20.98 -5.31
CA ILE A 333 -23.95 -22.23 -4.56
C ILE A 333 -25.26 -22.87 -5.02
N ASN A 334 -25.47 -24.14 -4.68
CA ASN A 334 -26.73 -24.87 -4.85
C ASN A 334 -27.25 -25.31 -3.48
N THR A 335 -28.37 -24.72 -3.07
CA THR A 335 -29.05 -24.96 -1.79
C THR A 335 -29.63 -26.37 -1.68
N ASP A 336 -29.96 -27.03 -2.79
CA ASP A 336 -30.44 -28.43 -2.79
C ASP A 336 -29.35 -29.45 -2.47
N THR A 337 -28.08 -29.13 -2.77
CA THR A 337 -26.93 -30.03 -2.55
C THR A 337 -26.01 -29.59 -1.43
N LEU A 338 -26.24 -28.41 -0.85
CA LEU A 338 -25.49 -27.95 0.31
C LEU A 338 -26.03 -28.65 1.57
N SER A 339 -25.16 -28.93 2.55
CA SER A 339 -25.59 -29.50 3.83
C SER A 339 -26.73 -28.67 4.45
N PRO A 340 -27.87 -29.30 4.82
CA PRO A 340 -28.97 -28.61 5.47
C PRO A 340 -28.57 -27.96 6.80
N ASP A 341 -27.63 -28.56 7.54
CA ASP A 341 -27.12 -27.98 8.78
C ASP A 341 -26.28 -26.73 8.55
N ILE A 342 -25.59 -26.61 7.41
CA ILE A 342 -24.89 -25.37 7.06
C ILE A 342 -25.91 -24.27 6.77
N ILE A 343 -26.98 -24.57 6.01
CA ILE A 343 -28.06 -23.63 5.72
C ILE A 343 -28.71 -23.17 7.04
N ASP A 344 -29.12 -24.10 7.90
CA ASP A 344 -29.74 -23.79 9.19
C ASP A 344 -28.80 -22.98 10.10
N PHE A 345 -27.48 -23.22 10.07
CA PHE A 345 -26.53 -22.41 10.82
C PHE A 345 -26.50 -20.94 10.38
N TYR A 346 -26.54 -20.66 9.08
CA TYR A 346 -26.53 -19.26 8.60
C TYR A 346 -27.88 -18.57 8.78
N GLU A 347 -29.00 -19.29 8.69
CA GLU A 347 -30.35 -18.75 8.81
C GLU A 347 -30.85 -18.69 10.27
N ASN A 348 -30.36 -19.58 11.13
CA ASN A 348 -30.79 -19.74 12.53
C ASN A 348 -29.61 -19.76 13.52
N THR A 349 -28.57 -18.96 13.25
CA THR A 349 -27.30 -18.91 14.00
C THR A 349 -27.44 -18.84 15.53
N ASN A 350 -28.48 -18.17 16.05
CA ASN A 350 -28.72 -18.09 17.49
C ASN A 350 -29.03 -19.45 18.15
N ARG A 351 -29.36 -20.49 17.38
CA ARG A 351 -29.57 -21.88 17.84
C ARG A 351 -28.29 -22.68 17.97
N TYR A 352 -27.13 -22.10 17.67
CA TYR A 352 -25.85 -22.80 17.71
C TYR A 352 -24.92 -22.26 18.79
N ARG A 353 -24.19 -23.16 19.44
CA ARG A 353 -23.05 -22.85 20.31
C ARG A 353 -21.77 -23.01 19.52
N LEU A 354 -20.85 -22.05 19.63
CA LEU A 354 -19.65 -22.03 18.79
C LEU A 354 -18.40 -21.83 19.64
N PHE A 355 -17.46 -22.75 19.50
CA PHE A 355 -16.22 -22.83 20.24
C PHE A 355 -15.06 -22.57 19.30
N ALA A 356 -14.12 -21.71 19.70
CA ALA A 356 -12.99 -21.32 18.87
C ALA A 356 -11.66 -21.77 19.47
N GLU A 357 -10.76 -22.24 18.62
CA GLU A 357 -9.37 -22.56 18.93
C GLU A 357 -8.46 -21.68 18.07
N VAL A 358 -7.82 -20.67 18.68
CA VAL A 358 -7.05 -19.64 17.97
C VAL A 358 -5.55 -20.01 17.91
N LYS A 359 -5.00 -20.15 16.70
CA LYS A 359 -3.61 -20.55 16.43
C LYS A 359 -2.85 -19.47 15.68
N TRP A 360 -2.06 -18.70 16.42
CA TRP A 360 -1.11 -17.74 15.86
C TRP A 360 0.16 -18.45 15.35
N ARG A 361 0.66 -18.04 14.18
CA ARG A 361 1.97 -18.48 13.69
C ARG A 361 3.08 -17.86 14.53
N ALA A 362 4.18 -18.60 14.71
CA ALA A 362 5.27 -18.22 15.61
C ALA A 362 5.87 -16.84 15.28
N TRP A 363 6.09 -16.55 13.99
CA TRP A 363 6.63 -15.28 13.52
C TRP A 363 5.71 -14.08 13.81
N PHE A 364 4.39 -14.30 13.92
CA PHE A 364 3.41 -13.24 14.16
C PHE A 364 3.12 -13.02 15.66
N LYS A 365 3.52 -13.94 16.54
CA LYS A 365 3.25 -13.85 17.98
C LYS A 365 3.71 -12.53 18.63
N PRO A 366 4.91 -11.96 18.31
CA PRO A 366 5.31 -10.66 18.87
C PRO A 366 4.34 -9.54 18.48
N PHE A 367 3.92 -9.50 17.21
CA PHE A 367 2.95 -8.53 16.71
C PHE A 367 1.57 -8.73 17.36
N ALA A 368 1.12 -9.98 17.48
CA ALA A 368 -0.14 -10.32 18.15
C ALA A 368 -0.13 -9.90 19.64
N ALA A 369 1.02 -9.98 20.32
CA ALA A 369 1.14 -9.55 21.71
C ALA A 369 0.96 -8.03 21.85
N VAL A 370 1.60 -7.24 20.98
CA VAL A 370 1.42 -5.78 20.91
C VAL A 370 -0.01 -5.43 20.52
N TYR A 371 -0.54 -6.08 19.49
CA TYR A 371 -1.91 -5.88 19.01
C TYR A 371 -2.93 -6.16 20.11
N ARG A 372 -2.71 -7.17 20.96
CA ARG A 372 -3.60 -7.51 22.08
C ARG A 372 -3.76 -6.37 23.09
N LEU A 373 -2.73 -5.53 23.29
CA LEU A 373 -2.86 -4.35 24.17
C LEU A 373 -3.89 -3.37 23.61
N ILE A 374 -3.85 -3.17 22.29
CA ILE A 374 -4.76 -2.28 21.56
C ILE A 374 -6.15 -2.90 21.49
N SER A 375 -6.28 -4.16 21.07
CA SER A 375 -7.58 -4.81 20.85
C SER A 375 -8.37 -5.03 22.14
N ARG A 376 -7.70 -5.23 23.29
CA ARG A 376 -8.37 -5.25 24.61
C ARG A 376 -9.00 -3.91 24.97
N TYR A 377 -8.33 -2.80 24.67
CA TYR A 377 -8.87 -1.46 24.88
C TYR A 377 -10.03 -1.19 23.91
N VAL A 378 -9.83 -1.47 22.61
CA VAL A 378 -10.83 -1.21 21.56
C VAL A 378 -12.05 -2.14 21.66
N ARG A 379 -11.91 -3.34 22.23
CA ARG A 379 -12.95 -4.39 22.28
C ARG A 379 -13.51 -4.76 20.90
N GLN A 380 -12.60 -4.91 19.93
CA GLN A 380 -12.89 -5.34 18.56
C GLN A 380 -11.72 -6.21 18.06
N VAL A 381 -12.04 -7.37 17.48
CA VAL A 381 -11.05 -8.39 17.05
C VAL A 381 -10.07 -8.74 18.20
N ASN A 382 -10.57 -8.80 19.43
CA ASN A 382 -9.79 -9.15 20.62
C ASN A 382 -9.65 -10.67 20.77
N LEU A 383 -8.91 -11.30 19.85
CA LEU A 383 -8.74 -12.74 19.81
C LEU A 383 -7.80 -13.26 20.92
N PRO A 384 -8.09 -14.43 21.51
CA PRO A 384 -7.19 -15.09 22.47
C PRO A 384 -5.78 -15.29 21.92
N PHE A 385 -4.78 -15.09 22.79
CA PHE A 385 -3.39 -15.45 22.49
C PHE A 385 -3.12 -16.95 22.74
N SER A 386 -3.93 -17.58 23.60
CA SER A 386 -3.85 -19.01 23.91
C SER A 386 -4.63 -19.82 22.86
N SER A 387 -4.09 -20.99 22.50
CA SER A 387 -4.77 -21.96 21.65
C SER A 387 -5.73 -22.87 22.41
N LYS A 388 -6.11 -22.54 23.65
CA LYS A 388 -7.14 -23.28 24.37
C LYS A 388 -8.49 -23.06 23.67
N LYS A 389 -9.26 -24.14 23.53
CA LYS A 389 -10.64 -24.07 23.04
C LYS A 389 -11.48 -23.25 24.03
N VAL A 390 -12.14 -22.22 23.53
CA VAL A 390 -12.99 -21.33 24.33
C VAL A 390 -14.35 -21.17 23.67
N GLU A 391 -15.40 -21.15 24.47
CA GLU A 391 -16.73 -20.82 23.96
C GLU A 391 -16.81 -19.34 23.61
N MET A 392 -17.36 -19.07 22.44
CA MET A 392 -17.80 -17.74 22.06
C MET A 392 -19.32 -17.71 22.30
N SER A 393 -19.76 -16.85 23.21
CA SER A 393 -21.19 -16.60 23.45
C SER A 393 -21.60 -15.34 22.70
N GLY A 394 -22.89 -15.14 22.43
CA GLY A 394 -23.30 -13.97 21.66
C GLY A 394 -24.71 -14.07 21.13
N ASN A 395 -25.22 -12.93 20.67
CA ASN A 395 -26.55 -12.79 20.09
C ASN A 395 -26.46 -11.98 18.79
N ILE A 396 -27.51 -12.11 17.98
CA ILE A 396 -27.73 -11.28 16.81
C ILE A 396 -28.71 -10.15 17.17
N PHE A 397 -28.37 -8.93 16.78
CA PHE A 397 -29.22 -7.74 16.94
C PHE A 397 -29.49 -7.13 15.58
N SER A 398 -30.66 -6.55 15.36
CA SER A 398 -30.92 -5.74 14.18
C SER A 398 -30.20 -4.40 14.26
N VAL A 399 -29.87 -3.83 13.10
CA VAL A 399 -29.26 -2.50 12.98
C VAL A 399 -30.06 -1.72 11.95
N LYS A 400 -30.34 -0.44 12.24
CA LYS A 400 -31.06 0.43 11.32
C LYS A 400 -30.24 0.64 10.04
N ASP A 401 -30.87 0.38 8.89
CA ASP A 401 -30.26 0.49 7.58
C ASP A 401 -29.79 1.93 7.25
N ASP A 402 -30.47 2.96 7.75
CA ASP A 402 -30.07 4.37 7.57
C ASP A 402 -28.79 4.73 8.36
N ALA A 403 -28.63 4.14 9.54
CA ALA A 403 -27.46 4.30 10.40
C ALA A 403 -26.22 3.59 9.82
N ASP A 404 -26.40 2.41 9.23
CA ASP A 404 -25.31 1.65 8.60
C ASP A 404 -25.05 2.08 7.15
N GLY A 405 -26.08 2.44 6.38
CA GLY A 405 -25.99 2.77 4.96
C GLY A 405 -25.97 1.55 4.03
N ARG A 406 -26.15 0.34 4.57
CA ARG A 406 -26.41 -0.91 3.83
C ARG A 406 -27.81 -1.41 4.19
N ASN A 407 -28.32 -2.40 3.45
CA ASN A 407 -29.67 -2.93 3.64
C ASN A 407 -29.66 -4.19 4.51
N GLU A 408 -30.73 -4.38 5.27
CA GLU A 408 -30.97 -5.55 6.12
C GLU A 408 -29.78 -5.87 7.04
N VAL A 409 -29.31 -4.85 7.77
CA VAL A 409 -28.09 -4.99 8.56
C VAL A 409 -28.36 -5.68 9.89
N ARG A 410 -27.51 -6.65 10.23
CA ARG A 410 -27.58 -7.36 11.51
C ARG A 410 -26.21 -7.46 12.17
N ALA A 411 -26.16 -7.17 13.46
CA ALA A 411 -24.95 -7.21 14.26
C ALA A 411 -24.82 -8.56 14.96
N TRP A 412 -23.77 -9.32 14.62
CA TRP A 412 -23.35 -10.48 15.37
C TRP A 412 -22.33 -10.08 16.43
N VAL A 413 -22.76 -10.08 17.69
CA VAL A 413 -21.89 -9.75 18.82
C VAL A 413 -21.36 -11.03 19.43
N ARG A 414 -20.04 -11.13 19.60
CA ARG A 414 -19.41 -12.30 20.24
C ARG A 414 -18.59 -11.90 21.46
N LYS A 415 -18.69 -12.72 22.51
CA LYS A 415 -18.04 -12.57 23.80
C LYS A 415 -17.26 -13.82 24.19
N ILE A 416 -16.09 -13.62 24.77
CA ILE A 416 -15.30 -14.65 25.45
C ILE A 416 -15.12 -14.18 26.89
N ASN A 417 -15.41 -15.03 27.88
CA ASN A 417 -15.31 -14.67 29.31
C ASN A 417 -16.06 -13.35 29.66
N LYS A 418 -17.24 -13.12 29.07
CA LYS A 418 -18.07 -11.90 29.21
C LYS A 418 -17.49 -10.62 28.58
N GLU A 419 -16.28 -10.65 28.04
CA GLU A 419 -15.71 -9.53 27.29
C GLU A 419 -16.08 -9.63 25.80
N THR A 420 -16.53 -8.52 25.21
CA THR A 420 -16.79 -8.46 23.76
C THR A 420 -15.49 -8.69 22.99
N THR A 421 -15.48 -9.75 22.20
CA THR A 421 -14.38 -10.13 21.31
C THR A 421 -14.50 -9.37 20.00
N PHE A 422 -15.69 -9.37 19.39
CA PHE A 422 -15.97 -8.57 18.20
C PHE A 422 -17.46 -8.25 18.05
N VAL A 423 -17.73 -7.20 17.29
CA VAL A 423 -19.06 -6.85 16.76
C VAL A 423 -18.93 -6.77 15.26
N ALA A 424 -19.59 -7.68 14.55
CA ALA A 424 -19.56 -7.78 13.10
C ALA A 424 -20.95 -7.49 12.52
N LEU A 425 -21.02 -6.57 11.56
CA LEU A 425 -22.25 -6.10 10.93
C LEU A 425 -22.42 -6.77 9.57
N TYR A 426 -23.30 -7.77 9.52
CA TYR A 426 -23.59 -8.57 8.34
C TYR A 426 -24.64 -7.88 7.47
N SER A 427 -24.40 -7.94 6.17
CA SER A 427 -25.24 -7.51 5.06
C SER A 427 -24.86 -8.37 3.85
N SER A 428 -25.69 -8.39 2.83
CA SER A 428 -25.32 -8.85 1.48
C SER A 428 -25.32 -7.67 0.50
N HIS A 429 -24.68 -7.85 -0.64
CA HIS A 429 -24.89 -6.98 -1.81
C HIS A 429 -24.61 -7.77 -3.08
N GLU A 430 -25.19 -7.31 -4.18
CA GLU A 430 -24.94 -7.87 -5.51
C GLU A 430 -24.04 -6.91 -6.31
N GLU A 431 -23.05 -7.46 -7.01
CA GLU A 431 -22.21 -6.73 -7.96
C GLU A 431 -21.90 -7.63 -9.16
N LEU A 432 -22.14 -7.11 -10.37
CA LEU A 432 -21.91 -7.81 -11.65
C LEU A 432 -22.58 -9.20 -11.72
N GLY A 433 -23.79 -9.34 -11.16
CA GLY A 433 -24.57 -10.59 -11.18
C GLY A 433 -24.11 -11.64 -10.18
N ARG A 434 -23.30 -11.25 -9.17
CA ARG A 434 -22.85 -12.12 -8.08
C ARG A 434 -23.19 -11.53 -6.73
N SER A 435 -23.58 -12.38 -5.78
CA SER A 435 -23.90 -12.01 -4.41
C SER A 435 -22.70 -12.18 -3.50
N TYR A 436 -22.37 -11.14 -2.74
CA TYR A 436 -21.27 -11.16 -1.78
C TYR A 436 -21.78 -11.00 -0.35
N MET A 437 -21.19 -11.75 0.56
CA MET A 437 -21.36 -11.52 1.99
C MET A 437 -20.49 -10.32 2.40
N ASN A 438 -21.13 -9.27 2.89
CA ASN A 438 -20.52 -7.99 3.21
C ASN A 438 -20.53 -7.78 4.73
N ILE A 439 -19.36 -7.89 5.35
CA ILE A 439 -19.19 -7.91 6.80
C ILE A 439 -18.39 -6.67 7.21
N ALA A 440 -18.99 -5.76 7.98
CA ALA A 440 -18.28 -4.61 8.51
C ALA A 440 -17.90 -4.82 9.98
N LEU A 441 -16.64 -4.57 10.33
CA LEU A 441 -16.15 -4.51 11.71
C LEU A 441 -15.82 -3.05 12.04
N PRO A 442 -16.69 -2.35 12.80
CA PRO A 442 -16.42 -0.98 13.22
C PRO A 442 -15.15 -0.90 14.04
N LEU A 443 -14.29 0.07 13.72
CA LEU A 443 -13.04 0.39 14.38
C LEU A 443 -13.07 1.86 14.87
N PRO A 444 -12.08 2.32 15.66
CA PRO A 444 -11.94 3.73 15.99
C PRO A 444 -11.73 4.55 14.71
N TYR A 445 -12.68 5.44 14.42
CA TYR A 445 -12.74 6.33 13.26
C TYR A 445 -12.75 5.65 11.87
N ALA A 446 -12.61 4.33 11.82
CA ALA A 446 -12.56 3.51 10.62
C ALA A 446 -13.52 2.30 10.69
N SER A 447 -13.70 1.58 9.59
CA SER A 447 -14.32 0.26 9.60
C SER A 447 -13.52 -0.65 8.70
N MET A 448 -13.26 -1.86 9.18
CA MET A 448 -12.81 -2.93 8.32
C MET A 448 -14.03 -3.53 7.62
N VAL A 449 -13.91 -3.89 6.36
CA VAL A 449 -15.01 -4.48 5.57
C VAL A 449 -14.48 -5.73 4.89
N GLY A 450 -15.04 -6.89 5.21
CA GLY A 450 -14.82 -8.13 4.49
C GLY A 450 -15.90 -8.31 3.44
N VAL A 451 -15.49 -8.37 2.17
CA VAL A 451 -16.35 -8.76 1.05
C VAL A 451 -15.96 -10.18 0.67
N LEU A 452 -16.83 -11.14 0.98
CA LEU A 452 -16.56 -12.56 0.82
C LEU A 452 -17.42 -13.15 -0.29
N GLU A 453 -16.78 -13.88 -1.20
CA GLU A 453 -17.44 -14.73 -2.18
C GLU A 453 -17.79 -16.07 -1.52
N LEU A 454 -18.89 -16.69 -1.94
CA LEU A 454 -19.26 -18.04 -1.53
C LEU A 454 -18.84 -19.02 -2.62
N THR A 455 -18.40 -20.21 -2.22
CA THR A 455 -18.07 -21.30 -3.14
C THR A 455 -18.42 -22.61 -2.48
N GLN A 456 -19.12 -23.48 -3.20
CA GLN A 456 -19.49 -24.79 -2.71
C GLN A 456 -18.48 -25.86 -3.13
N TYR A 457 -18.19 -26.78 -2.21
CA TYR A 457 -17.42 -28.00 -2.46
C TYR A 457 -18.23 -29.19 -1.96
N GLU A 458 -18.88 -29.92 -2.87
CA GLU A 458 -19.83 -30.98 -2.50
C GLU A 458 -20.90 -30.40 -1.54
N GLU A 459 -21.01 -30.91 -0.32
CA GLU A 459 -21.94 -30.44 0.71
C GLU A 459 -21.35 -29.36 1.63
N ALA A 460 -20.08 -28.98 1.42
CA ALA A 460 -19.37 -27.99 2.23
C ALA A 460 -19.42 -26.58 1.61
N LEU A 461 -19.30 -25.57 2.47
CA LEU A 461 -19.30 -24.15 2.07
C LEU A 461 -17.95 -23.50 2.36
N GLN A 462 -17.46 -22.76 1.37
CA GLN A 462 -16.32 -21.86 1.53
C GLN A 462 -16.74 -20.41 1.40
N LEU A 463 -16.22 -19.55 2.28
CA LEU A 463 -16.26 -18.10 2.10
C LEU A 463 -14.83 -17.57 1.93
N SER A 464 -14.59 -16.74 0.92
CA SER A 464 -13.23 -16.34 0.56
C SER A 464 -13.13 -14.85 0.22
N SER A 465 -12.08 -14.20 0.71
CA SER A 465 -11.67 -12.85 0.31
C SER A 465 -10.46 -12.86 -0.63
N THR A 466 -10.04 -14.04 -1.09
CA THR A 466 -8.74 -14.25 -1.75
C THR A 466 -8.77 -13.96 -3.24
N ASN A 467 -9.93 -14.05 -3.87
CA ASN A 467 -10.07 -13.79 -5.30
C ASN A 467 -9.83 -12.30 -5.59
N LYS A 468 -8.95 -12.03 -6.55
CA LYS A 468 -8.53 -10.65 -6.87
C LYS A 468 -9.32 -10.07 -8.05
N VAL A 469 -10.13 -10.88 -8.72
CA VAL A 469 -10.81 -10.49 -9.96
C VAL A 469 -12.12 -9.75 -9.68
N ASN A 470 -12.80 -10.03 -8.56
CA ASN A 470 -14.21 -9.68 -8.38
C ASN A 470 -14.53 -8.88 -7.10
N ASN A 471 -13.70 -7.88 -6.74
CA ASN A 471 -13.87 -7.05 -5.54
C ASN A 471 -13.98 -7.78 -4.18
N SER A 472 -13.94 -9.12 -4.12
CA SER A 472 -13.76 -9.83 -2.85
C SER A 472 -12.42 -9.48 -2.23
N GLY A 473 -12.38 -9.32 -0.91
CA GLY A 473 -11.21 -8.78 -0.23
C GLY A 473 -11.54 -8.18 1.13
N ILE A 474 -10.47 -7.87 1.86
CA ILE A 474 -10.56 -7.12 3.12
C ILE A 474 -10.17 -5.68 2.87
N TYR A 475 -11.05 -4.76 3.26
CA TYR A 475 -10.92 -3.34 3.02
C TYR A 475 -10.90 -2.56 4.33
N LEU A 476 -10.29 -1.38 4.30
CA LEU A 476 -10.41 -0.38 5.35
C LEU A 476 -11.05 0.87 4.77
N THR A 477 -12.03 1.39 5.48
CA THR A 477 -12.67 2.67 5.18
C THR A 477 -12.51 3.66 6.33
N PHE A 478 -12.05 4.86 6.01
CA PHE A 478 -11.88 5.98 6.94
C PHE A 478 -12.32 7.27 6.23
N GLY A 479 -13.34 7.94 6.76
CA GLY A 479 -13.97 9.08 6.08
C GLY A 479 -14.43 8.69 4.67
N LYS A 480 -13.90 9.39 3.65
CA LYS A 480 -14.18 9.13 2.22
C LYS A 480 -13.25 8.10 1.57
N TYR A 481 -12.22 7.66 2.27
CA TYR A 481 -11.22 6.74 1.73
C TYR A 481 -11.67 5.29 1.89
N LEU A 482 -11.40 4.48 0.87
CA LEU A 482 -11.64 3.05 0.83
C LEU A 482 -10.46 2.41 0.11
N PHE A 483 -9.78 1.47 0.76
CA PHE A 483 -8.66 0.75 0.16
C PHE A 483 -8.58 -0.69 0.66
N ARG A 484 -8.08 -1.59 -0.18
CA ARG A 484 -7.88 -3.00 0.19
C ARG A 484 -6.62 -3.15 1.04
N LEU A 485 -6.77 -3.86 2.14
CA LEU A 485 -5.67 -4.28 3.00
C LEU A 485 -4.95 -5.47 2.36
N PRO A 486 -3.66 -5.68 2.67
CA PRO A 486 -2.94 -6.87 2.26
C PRO A 486 -3.33 -8.06 3.14
N ILE A 487 -4.61 -8.19 3.50
CA ILE A 487 -5.15 -9.24 4.35
C ILE A 487 -6.09 -10.07 3.48
N GLU A 488 -5.95 -11.38 3.60
CA GLU A 488 -6.77 -12.36 2.91
C GLU A 488 -7.36 -13.30 3.98
N GLU A 489 -8.61 -13.71 3.82
CA GLU A 489 -9.24 -14.69 4.69
C GLU A 489 -10.06 -15.71 3.93
N GLN A 490 -10.18 -16.90 4.52
CA GLN A 490 -10.95 -18.01 3.97
C GLN A 490 -11.57 -18.80 5.12
N PHE A 491 -12.88 -19.01 5.04
CA PHE A 491 -13.64 -19.91 5.89
C PHE A 491 -13.98 -21.16 5.10
N TYR A 492 -13.77 -22.33 5.67
CA TYR A 492 -14.23 -23.60 5.13
C TYR A 492 -15.10 -24.28 6.16
N VAL A 493 -16.39 -24.40 5.90
CA VAL A 493 -17.43 -24.94 6.79
C VAL A 493 -17.90 -26.27 6.23
N LYS A 494 -17.93 -27.29 7.07
CA LYS A 494 -18.48 -28.60 6.71
C LYS A 494 -19.29 -29.18 7.86
N GLU A 495 -20.29 -29.96 7.51
CA GLU A 495 -20.94 -30.88 8.43
C GLU A 495 -19.98 -32.04 8.73
N VAL A 496 -19.95 -32.47 10.00
CA VAL A 496 -19.20 -33.65 10.44
C VAL A 496 -20.17 -34.77 10.76
N GLU A 497 -21.22 -34.42 11.50
CA GLU A 497 -22.37 -35.25 11.86
C GLU A 497 -23.58 -34.31 11.94
N THR A 498 -24.79 -34.85 11.87
CA THR A 498 -26.02 -34.05 11.92
C THR A 498 -26.04 -33.15 13.16
N GLY A 499 -26.22 -31.85 12.94
CA GLY A 499 -26.19 -30.77 13.93
C GLY A 499 -24.80 -30.42 14.48
N ILE A 500 -23.72 -31.00 13.95
CA ILE A 500 -22.33 -30.72 14.31
C ILE A 500 -21.54 -30.24 13.09
N LEU A 501 -21.21 -28.95 13.07
CA LEU A 501 -20.38 -28.35 12.03
C LEU A 501 -18.96 -28.08 12.53
N ARG A 502 -18.01 -28.13 11.60
CA ARG A 502 -16.64 -27.66 11.81
C ARG A 502 -16.29 -26.61 10.77
N ALA A 503 -15.82 -25.46 11.23
CA ALA A 503 -15.29 -24.43 10.35
C ALA A 503 -13.79 -24.20 10.57
N GLN A 504 -13.06 -24.01 9.48
CA GLN A 504 -11.66 -23.58 9.52
C GLN A 504 -11.56 -22.18 8.92
N HIS A 505 -11.06 -21.24 9.71
CA HIS A 505 -10.79 -19.87 9.26
C HIS A 505 -9.29 -19.66 9.19
N ASN A 506 -8.80 -19.43 7.98
CA ASN A 506 -7.39 -19.15 7.72
C ASN A 506 -7.25 -17.69 7.31
N MET A 507 -6.24 -17.00 7.84
CA MET A 507 -5.94 -15.62 7.49
C MET A 507 -4.47 -15.46 7.11
N TRP A 508 -4.25 -14.65 6.08
CA TRP A 508 -2.95 -14.30 5.54
C TRP A 508 -2.76 -12.78 5.54
N ILE A 509 -1.51 -12.35 5.69
CA ILE A 509 -1.09 -10.97 5.50
C ILE A 509 0.06 -10.97 4.49
N PHE A 510 -0.05 -10.20 3.41
CA PHE A 510 0.84 -10.30 2.24
C PHE A 510 0.98 -11.75 1.72
N SER A 511 -0.13 -12.50 1.72
CA SER A 511 -0.19 -13.94 1.38
C SER A 511 0.69 -14.86 2.26
N LEU A 512 1.21 -14.35 3.39
CA LEU A 512 1.87 -15.15 4.42
C LEU A 512 0.84 -15.53 5.50
N PRO A 513 0.65 -16.83 5.79
CA PRO A 513 -0.30 -17.22 6.83
C PRO A 513 0.18 -16.70 8.18
N PHE A 514 -0.71 -16.07 8.94
CA PHE A 514 -0.38 -15.53 10.27
C PHE A 514 -1.33 -16.05 11.37
N LEU A 515 -2.55 -16.43 11.00
CA LEU A 515 -3.59 -16.83 11.94
C LEU A 515 -4.46 -17.95 11.35
N LYS A 516 -4.75 -18.97 12.16
CA LYS A 516 -5.74 -20.00 11.90
C LYS A 516 -6.68 -20.13 13.09
N ILE A 517 -7.98 -20.22 12.85
CA ILE A 517 -8.99 -20.47 13.88
C ILE A 517 -9.78 -21.71 13.47
N ASN A 518 -9.87 -22.68 14.38
CA ASN A 518 -10.78 -23.81 14.21
C ASN A 518 -12.03 -23.54 15.04
N TYR A 519 -13.19 -23.72 14.43
CA TYR A 519 -14.48 -23.63 15.10
C TYR A 519 -15.13 -25.01 15.16
N ASP A 520 -15.62 -25.37 16.33
CA ASP A 520 -16.60 -26.44 16.48
C ASP A 520 -17.94 -25.80 16.83
N ILE A 521 -18.98 -26.15 16.08
CA ILE A 521 -20.29 -25.52 16.09
C ILE A 521 -21.33 -26.60 16.34
N TYR A 522 -22.12 -26.45 17.39
CA TYR A 522 -23.07 -27.46 17.84
C TYR A 522 -24.47 -26.86 17.89
N HIS A 523 -25.44 -27.53 17.27
CA HIS A 523 -26.85 -27.19 17.45
C HIS A 523 -27.22 -27.34 18.93
N GLN A 524 -27.94 -26.38 19.50
CA GLN A 524 -28.23 -26.34 20.94
C GLN A 524 -28.96 -27.58 21.46
N ASP A 525 -29.75 -28.23 20.61
CA ASP A 525 -30.47 -29.45 20.98
C ASP A 525 -29.55 -30.64 21.27
N LEU A 526 -28.34 -30.66 20.69
CA LEU A 526 -27.34 -31.72 20.92
C LEU A 526 -26.50 -31.47 22.19
N VAL A 527 -26.40 -30.21 22.64
CA VAL A 527 -25.53 -29.85 23.77
C VAL A 527 -26.21 -30.09 25.13
N LYS A 528 -27.50 -30.45 25.16
CA LYS A 528 -28.19 -30.87 26.40
C LYS A 528 -27.68 -32.20 26.99
N HIS A 529 -26.80 -32.91 26.28
CA HIS A 529 -26.32 -34.25 26.65
C HIS A 529 -24.78 -34.36 26.87
N GLN A 530 -24.06 -33.24 26.98
CA GLN A 530 -22.65 -33.18 27.40
C GLN A 530 -22.50 -32.23 28.59
#